data_AF-A0A669PZ85-F1
#
_entry.id   AF-A0A669PZ85-F1
#
_cell.length_a   1.000
_cell.length_b   1.000
_cell.length_c   1.000
_cell.angle_alpha   90.00
_cell.angle_beta   90.00
_cell.angle_gamma   90.00
#
_symmetry.space_group_name_H-M   'P 1'
#
loop_
_entity.id
_entity.type
_entity.pdbx_description
1 polymer ?
#
loop_
_entity_poly.entity_id
_entity_poly.type
_entity_poly.pdbx_seq_one_letter_code
_entity_poly.pdbx_strand_id
1 'polypeptide(L)'
;MAKRLLVAYGLWALGGPLGLHHLYLGRDSHALLWMLTLGGFGAGWLSDLWHLHHWVATANSTRRQHRRAVPALSPILLVGQVVVGTYFGLVAALALPWVPQLLAQPLAVGLGVLLTASVGEQSTKAHRVLTAAFLTSLLFQAQLLAVLPSSVAAGMAAQRHRCYQHPVGPPLRLRARLFCLGMAYMAFAVPVGYRLLHSTAGALGWVGTIPMRSLQSLAWMLGLLRAYIYIGCMWLILGCLGGKHWEEWGLLLPHPIESLFCLFQVLGIQPGSGIEEVQRSYRELVKVWHPDHNRQRVEEAEQRFIELQEAYEALGGPRRVS
;
A
#
# COMPACT_ATOMS: atom_id res chain seq x y z
N MET A 1 -7.06 -25.15 -8.24
CA MET A 1 -8.03 -25.56 -7.20
C MET A 1 -8.70 -24.34 -6.64
N ALA A 2 -10.03 -24.37 -6.51
CA ALA A 2 -10.77 -23.32 -5.83
C ALA A 2 -10.40 -23.27 -4.35
N LYS A 3 -10.17 -22.05 -3.85
CA LYS A 3 -9.93 -21.71 -2.45
C LYS A 3 -11.25 -21.77 -1.69
N ARG A 4 -11.23 -22.39 -0.50
CA ARG A 4 -12.41 -22.52 0.36
C ARG A 4 -12.42 -21.41 1.41
N LEU A 5 -13.57 -20.78 1.58
CA LEU A 5 -13.76 -19.70 2.56
C LEU A 5 -13.53 -20.17 4.00
N LEU A 6 -14.04 -21.35 4.35
CA LEU A 6 -13.85 -21.94 5.70
C LEU A 6 -12.38 -22.17 6.05
N VAL A 7 -11.57 -22.61 5.08
CA VAL A 7 -10.13 -22.79 5.28
C VAL A 7 -9.45 -21.44 5.51
N ALA A 8 -9.87 -20.41 4.78
CA ALA A 8 -9.35 -19.06 4.97
C ALA A 8 -9.67 -18.51 6.37
N TYR A 9 -10.90 -18.69 6.87
CA TYR A 9 -11.27 -18.29 8.23
C TYR A 9 -10.53 -19.09 9.31
N GLY A 10 -10.36 -20.41 9.13
CA GLY A 10 -9.58 -21.24 10.05
C GLY A 10 -8.12 -20.79 10.16
N LEU A 11 -7.50 -20.45 9.02
CA LEU A 11 -6.13 -19.91 8.99
C LEU A 11 -6.03 -18.50 9.58
N TRP A 12 -7.07 -17.68 9.40
CA TRP A 12 -7.16 -16.37 10.03
C TRP A 12 -7.25 -16.49 11.56
N ALA A 13 -8.04 -17.43 12.09
CA ALA A 13 -8.18 -17.62 13.54
C ALA A 13 -6.88 -18.17 14.17
N LEU A 14 -6.21 -19.11 13.51
CA LEU A 14 -5.00 -19.76 14.05
C LEU A 14 -3.72 -18.95 13.86
N GLY A 15 -3.63 -18.15 12.79
CA GLY A 15 -2.41 -17.41 12.46
C GLY A 15 -2.68 -16.11 11.72
N GLY A 16 -3.78 -15.43 12.07
CA GLY A 16 -4.14 -14.11 11.56
C GLY A 16 -3.01 -13.10 11.73
N PRO A 17 -2.43 -12.92 12.93
CA PRO A 17 -1.30 -12.01 13.14
C PRO A 17 -0.05 -12.37 12.31
N LEU A 18 0.12 -13.65 11.94
CA LEU A 18 1.22 -14.11 11.09
C LEU A 18 0.89 -14.07 9.59
N GLY A 19 -0.35 -13.74 9.20
CA GLY A 19 -0.76 -13.65 7.81
C GLY A 19 -0.93 -14.99 7.09
N LEU A 20 -1.24 -16.08 7.79
CA LEU A 20 -1.39 -17.41 7.19
C LEU A 20 -2.49 -17.47 6.12
N HIS A 21 -3.60 -16.75 6.33
CA HIS A 21 -4.70 -16.64 5.37
C HIS A 21 -4.26 -15.94 4.07
N HIS A 22 -3.37 -14.94 4.13
CA HIS A 22 -2.81 -14.29 2.95
C HIS A 22 -1.92 -15.23 2.14
N LEU A 23 -1.13 -16.07 2.83
CA LEU A 23 -0.29 -17.08 2.19
C LEU A 23 -1.13 -18.12 1.41
N TYR A 24 -2.24 -18.57 2.02
CA TYR A 24 -3.20 -19.47 1.37
C TYR A 24 -3.84 -18.85 0.12
N LEU A 25 -4.16 -17.55 0.16
CA LEU A 25 -4.75 -16.81 -0.94
C LEU A 25 -3.76 -16.43 -2.05
N GLY A 26 -2.45 -16.68 -1.88
CA GLY A 26 -1.44 -16.35 -2.90
C GLY A 26 -0.86 -14.93 -2.77
N ARG A 27 -1.11 -14.23 -1.66
CA ARG A 27 -0.74 -12.83 -1.45
C ARG A 27 0.52 -12.72 -0.60
N ASP A 28 1.66 -13.09 -1.20
CA ASP A 28 2.93 -13.24 -0.48
C ASP A 28 3.43 -11.94 0.16
N SER A 29 3.37 -10.80 -0.54
CA SER A 29 3.75 -9.50 0.03
C SER A 29 2.89 -9.12 1.23
N HIS A 30 1.60 -9.43 1.17
CA HIS A 30 0.66 -9.13 2.25
C HIS A 30 0.93 -10.01 3.47
N ALA A 31 1.20 -11.30 3.25
CA ALA A 31 1.61 -12.22 4.29
C ALA A 31 2.92 -11.75 4.96
N LEU A 32 3.94 -11.39 4.17
CA LEU A 32 5.21 -10.89 4.70
C LEU A 32 5.02 -9.62 5.52
N LEU A 33 4.21 -8.67 5.03
CA LEU A 33 3.91 -7.45 5.77
C LEU A 33 3.28 -7.76 7.14
N TRP A 34 2.36 -8.73 7.21
CA TRP A 34 1.75 -9.14 8.47
C TRP A 34 2.76 -9.79 9.41
N MET A 35 3.63 -10.67 8.91
CA MET A 35 4.70 -11.29 9.72
C MET A 35 5.65 -10.23 10.32
N LEU A 36 6.00 -9.21 9.54
CA LEU A 36 6.94 -8.16 9.96
C LEU A 36 6.31 -7.09 10.86
N THR A 37 5.00 -6.89 10.78
CA THR A 37 4.28 -5.87 11.57
C THR A 37 3.41 -6.47 12.66
N LEU A 38 3.47 -7.79 12.89
CA LEU A 38 2.62 -8.52 13.84
C LEU A 38 1.12 -8.26 13.57
N GLY A 39 0.69 -8.53 12.34
CA GLY A 39 -0.71 -8.41 11.93
C GLY A 39 -1.18 -7.00 11.63
N GLY A 40 -0.32 -6.17 11.03
CA GLY A 40 -0.62 -4.77 10.73
C GLY A 40 -0.65 -3.92 11.99
N PHE A 41 0.40 -4.01 12.81
CA PHE A 41 0.54 -3.37 14.12
C PHE A 41 -0.54 -3.81 15.13
N GLY A 42 -0.90 -5.10 15.10
CA GLY A 42 -1.84 -5.73 16.02
C GLY A 42 -3.33 -5.52 15.74
N ALA A 43 -3.70 -4.51 14.96
CA ALA A 43 -5.11 -4.21 14.63
C ALA A 43 -5.51 -4.58 13.18
N GLY A 44 -4.54 -4.62 12.25
CA GLY A 44 -4.82 -4.88 10.83
C GLY A 44 -5.48 -6.23 10.57
N TRP A 45 -5.08 -7.29 11.28
CA TRP A 45 -5.67 -8.62 11.12
C TRP A 45 -7.14 -8.70 11.54
N LEU A 46 -7.65 -7.79 12.39
CA LEU A 46 -9.08 -7.71 12.70
C LEU A 46 -9.87 -7.16 11.52
N SER A 47 -9.31 -6.15 10.83
CA SER A 47 -9.90 -5.57 9.62
C SER A 47 -10.01 -6.58 8.47
N ASP A 48 -9.08 -7.55 8.42
CA ASP A 48 -9.08 -8.61 7.41
C ASP A 48 -10.34 -9.46 7.44
N LEU A 49 -11.01 -9.58 8.60
CA LEU A 49 -12.23 -10.38 8.75
C LEU A 49 -13.33 -9.94 7.78
N TRP A 50 -13.51 -8.62 7.62
CA TRP A 50 -14.48 -8.06 6.70
C TRP A 50 -14.07 -8.21 5.24
N HIS A 51 -12.78 -8.29 4.92
CA HIS A 51 -12.32 -8.34 3.53
C HIS A 51 -12.09 -9.76 3.01
N LEU A 52 -12.03 -10.76 3.90
CA LEU A 52 -11.69 -12.14 3.57
C LEU A 52 -12.61 -12.76 2.52
N HIS A 53 -13.92 -12.51 2.64
CA HIS A 53 -14.93 -13.02 1.70
C HIS A 53 -14.66 -12.56 0.26
N HIS A 54 -14.38 -11.26 0.08
CA HIS A 54 -14.05 -10.67 -1.21
C HIS A 54 -12.75 -11.25 -1.77
N TRP A 55 -11.71 -11.40 -0.94
CA TRP A 55 -10.43 -11.95 -1.41
C TRP A 55 -10.49 -13.42 -1.82
N VAL A 56 -11.31 -14.23 -1.16
CA VAL A 56 -11.56 -15.62 -1.59
C VAL A 56 -12.29 -15.63 -2.94
N ALA A 57 -13.27 -14.75 -3.14
CA ALA A 57 -13.96 -14.60 -4.41
C ALA A 57 -12.98 -14.18 -5.53
N THR A 58 -12.12 -13.19 -5.27
CA THR A 58 -11.09 -12.73 -6.22
C THR A 58 -10.09 -13.85 -6.53
N ALA A 59 -9.62 -14.60 -5.53
CA ALA A 59 -8.67 -15.71 -5.72
C ALA A 59 -9.25 -16.89 -6.51
N ASN A 60 -10.58 -17.02 -6.51
CA ASN A 60 -11.30 -18.04 -7.29
C ASN A 60 -11.71 -17.55 -8.68
N SER A 61 -11.79 -16.23 -8.88
CA SER A 61 -12.12 -15.66 -10.19
C SER A 61 -10.97 -15.87 -11.19
N THR A 62 -11.27 -16.45 -12.35
CA THR A 62 -10.30 -16.71 -13.42
C THR A 62 -9.91 -15.46 -14.23
N ARG A 63 -10.15 -14.24 -13.71
CA ARG A 63 -10.13 -13.01 -14.52
C ARG A 63 -8.71 -12.55 -14.87
N ARG A 64 -8.16 -13.18 -15.92
CA ARG A 64 -7.35 -12.52 -16.94
C ARG A 64 -8.29 -11.71 -17.85
N GLN A 65 -8.66 -10.49 -17.47
CA GLN A 65 -9.18 -9.56 -18.48
C GLN A 65 -9.09 -8.11 -18.01
N HIS A 66 -8.22 -7.38 -18.70
CA HIS A 66 -8.33 -5.95 -19.02
C HIS A 66 -8.20 -4.99 -17.84
N ARG A 67 -6.97 -4.86 -17.31
CA ARG A 67 -6.58 -3.68 -16.54
C ARG A 67 -5.44 -2.95 -17.26
N ARG A 68 -5.81 -2.21 -18.31
CA ARG A 68 -4.93 -1.23 -18.96
C ARG A 68 -5.00 0.15 -18.28
N ALA A 69 -6.02 0.39 -17.46
CA ALA A 69 -6.12 1.61 -16.66
C ALA A 69 -5.05 1.63 -15.55
N VAL A 70 -4.58 2.82 -15.17
CA VAL A 70 -3.69 3.02 -14.03
C VAL A 70 -4.52 2.92 -12.74
N PRO A 71 -4.04 2.24 -11.67
CA PRO A 71 -4.80 2.15 -10.43
C PRO A 71 -5.02 3.52 -9.79
N ALA A 72 -6.25 3.77 -9.31
CA ALA A 72 -6.63 5.03 -8.69
C ALA A 72 -5.76 5.39 -7.47
N LEU A 73 -5.64 6.69 -7.19
CA LEU A 73 -4.95 7.17 -6.01
C LEU A 73 -5.70 6.75 -4.74
N SER A 74 -5.07 5.94 -3.89
CA SER A 74 -5.61 5.56 -2.58
C SER A 74 -4.85 6.28 -1.48
N PRO A 75 -5.50 7.22 -0.75
CA PRO A 75 -4.92 7.85 0.43
C PRO A 75 -4.57 6.84 1.52
N ILE A 76 -5.41 5.81 1.72
CA ILE A 76 -5.20 4.74 2.70
C ILE A 76 -3.88 4.02 2.43
N LEU A 77 -3.62 3.69 1.17
CA LEU A 77 -2.37 3.05 0.78
C LEU A 77 -1.16 3.96 1.01
N LEU A 78 -1.29 5.28 0.80
CA LEU A 78 -0.23 6.24 1.05
C LEU A 78 0.08 6.32 2.55
N VAL A 79 -0.95 6.42 3.39
CA VAL A 79 -0.79 6.40 4.85
C VAL A 79 -0.09 5.10 5.29
N GLY A 80 -0.55 3.95 4.79
CA GLY A 80 0.11 2.67 5.05
C GLY A 80 1.58 2.64 4.62
N GLN A 81 1.91 3.17 3.44
CA GLN A 81 3.29 3.28 2.96
C GLN A 81 4.14 4.14 3.89
N VAL A 82 3.63 5.29 4.35
CA VAL A 82 4.35 6.20 5.26
C VAL A 82 4.56 5.56 6.63
N VAL A 83 3.54 4.91 7.20
CA VAL A 83 3.63 4.24 8.50
C VAL A 83 4.63 3.09 8.46
N VAL A 84 4.52 2.20 7.46
CA VAL A 84 5.40 1.03 7.35
C VAL A 84 6.82 1.44 6.98
N GLY A 85 7.00 2.40 6.07
CA GLY A 85 8.32 2.92 5.73
C GLY A 85 9.01 3.57 6.93
N THR A 86 8.27 4.35 7.73
CA THR A 86 8.78 4.93 8.97
C THR A 86 9.18 3.84 9.96
N TYR A 87 8.34 2.82 10.15
CA TYR A 87 8.64 1.67 11.01
C TYR A 87 9.94 0.97 10.58
N PHE A 88 10.12 0.67 9.29
CA PHE A 88 11.32 0.00 8.79
C PHE A 88 12.57 0.87 8.96
N GLY A 89 12.48 2.17 8.70
CA GLY A 89 13.60 3.09 8.89
C GLY A 89 14.04 3.20 10.35
N LEU A 90 13.10 3.26 11.28
CA LEU A 90 13.39 3.26 12.72
C LEU A 90 13.99 1.93 13.16
N VAL A 91 13.43 0.81 12.70
CA VAL A 91 13.98 -0.51 12.99
C VAL A 91 15.42 -0.63 12.48
N ALA A 92 15.72 -0.19 11.26
CA ALA A 92 17.09 -0.22 10.73
C ALA A 92 18.06 0.64 11.55
N ALA A 93 17.62 1.83 11.99
CA ALA A 93 18.45 2.71 12.81
C ALA A 93 18.82 2.08 14.16
N LEU A 94 17.90 1.34 14.77
CA LEU A 94 18.10 0.65 16.05
C LEU A 94 18.81 -0.70 15.88
N ALA A 95 18.51 -1.42 14.80
CA ALA A 95 18.96 -2.79 14.58
C ALA A 95 20.39 -2.85 13.98
N LEU A 96 20.75 -1.87 13.15
CA LEU A 96 21.95 -1.91 12.30
C LEU A 96 22.88 -0.70 12.51
N PRO A 97 23.32 -0.36 13.73
CA PRO A 97 24.16 0.83 13.94
C PRO A 97 25.60 0.63 13.43
N TRP A 98 26.00 -0.60 13.07
CA TRP A 98 27.27 -0.86 12.38
C TRP A 98 27.21 -0.54 10.89
N VAL A 99 26.01 -0.37 10.31
CA VAL A 99 25.84 0.06 8.93
C VAL A 99 25.72 1.58 8.90
N PRO A 100 26.39 2.28 7.96
CA PRO A 100 26.20 3.71 7.77
C PRO A 100 24.72 4.06 7.61
N GLN A 101 24.20 4.94 8.48
CA GLN A 101 22.77 5.27 8.51
C GLN A 101 22.28 5.97 7.23
N LEU A 102 23.19 6.66 6.54
CA LEU A 102 22.99 7.21 5.19
C LEU A 102 22.62 6.14 4.14
N LEU A 103 22.94 4.87 4.38
CA LEU A 103 22.59 3.75 3.52
C LEU A 103 21.47 2.90 4.13
N ALA A 104 21.58 2.55 5.40
CA ALA A 104 20.66 1.64 6.07
C ALA A 104 19.23 2.18 6.14
N GLN A 105 19.07 3.46 6.53
CA GLN A 105 17.75 4.05 6.72
C GLN A 105 16.97 4.20 5.40
N PRO A 106 17.48 4.87 4.35
CA PRO A 106 16.70 5.05 3.12
C PRO A 106 16.41 3.72 2.42
N LEU A 107 17.33 2.74 2.50
CA LEU A 107 17.08 1.39 2.00
C LEU A 107 15.91 0.75 2.74
N ALA A 108 15.93 0.76 4.08
CA ALA A 108 14.88 0.16 4.89
C ALA A 108 13.52 0.85 4.69
N VAL A 109 13.49 2.19 4.67
CA VAL A 109 12.30 2.98 4.36
C VAL A 109 11.74 2.59 2.99
N GLY A 110 12.61 2.56 1.97
CA GLY A 110 12.21 2.20 0.61
C GLY A 110 11.66 0.78 0.51
N LEU A 111 12.28 -0.20 1.20
CA LEU A 111 11.79 -1.58 1.25
C LEU A 111 10.43 -1.68 1.95
N GLY A 112 10.22 -0.96 3.06
CA GLY A 112 8.92 -0.90 3.73
C GLY A 112 7.82 -0.31 2.85
N VAL A 113 8.11 0.80 2.16
CA VAL A 113 7.18 1.43 1.21
C VAL A 113 6.89 0.50 0.03
N LEU A 114 7.90 -0.17 -0.53
CA LEU A 114 7.73 -1.10 -1.65
C LEU A 114 6.90 -2.31 -1.24
N LEU A 115 7.14 -2.86 -0.05
CA LEU A 115 6.35 -3.97 0.48
C LEU A 115 4.88 -3.58 0.57
N THR A 116 4.58 -2.42 1.17
CA THR A 116 3.20 -1.92 1.28
C THR A 116 2.59 -1.57 -0.09
N ALA A 117 3.35 -0.97 -1.00
CA ALA A 117 2.91 -0.67 -2.35
C ALA A 117 2.59 -1.94 -3.17
N SER A 118 3.21 -3.07 -2.82
CA SER A 118 2.97 -4.37 -3.43
C SER A 118 1.81 -5.16 -2.79
N VAL A 119 1.09 -4.58 -1.82
CA VAL A 119 -0.08 -5.21 -1.20
C VAL A 119 -1.24 -5.22 -2.18
N GLY A 120 -1.78 -6.42 -2.44
CA GLY A 120 -2.88 -6.61 -3.38
C GLY A 120 -2.37 -6.76 -4.81
N GLU A 121 -3.06 -6.15 -5.77
CA GLU A 121 -2.75 -6.29 -7.19
C GLU A 121 -1.90 -5.13 -7.75
N GLN A 122 -1.52 -4.18 -6.89
CA GLN A 122 -0.71 -3.03 -7.25
C GLN A 122 0.77 -3.31 -7.01
N SER A 123 1.63 -2.59 -7.72
CA SER A 123 3.07 -2.54 -7.55
C SER A 123 3.57 -1.17 -7.98
N THR A 124 4.85 -0.91 -7.78
CA THR A 124 5.49 0.34 -8.19
C THR A 124 6.93 0.08 -8.62
N LYS A 125 7.50 1.03 -9.37
CA LYS A 125 8.87 0.92 -9.87
C LYS A 125 9.87 1.12 -8.73
N ALA A 126 10.53 0.04 -8.31
CA ALA A 126 11.45 0.02 -7.17
C ALA A 126 12.51 1.12 -7.18
N HIS A 127 13.16 1.35 -8.33
CA HIS A 127 14.21 2.37 -8.43
C HIS A 127 13.70 3.77 -8.11
N ARG A 128 12.45 4.13 -8.46
CA ARG A 128 11.88 5.46 -8.19
C ARG A 128 11.65 5.69 -6.69
N VAL A 129 11.14 4.68 -6.02
CA VAL A 129 10.90 4.70 -4.57
C VAL A 129 12.21 4.81 -3.81
N LEU A 130 13.20 3.99 -4.18
CA LEU A 130 14.53 4.02 -3.57
C LEU A 130 15.21 5.37 -3.84
N THR A 131 15.22 5.87 -5.08
CA THR A 131 15.83 7.18 -5.37
C THR A 131 15.20 8.30 -4.56
N ALA A 132 13.88 8.29 -4.36
CA ALA A 132 13.21 9.28 -3.53
C ALA A 132 13.63 9.16 -2.05
N ALA A 133 13.64 7.94 -1.49
CA ALA A 133 14.08 7.69 -0.12
C ALA A 133 15.53 8.15 0.11
N PHE A 134 16.45 7.82 -0.79
CA PHE A 134 17.87 8.17 -0.70
C PHE A 134 18.11 9.67 -0.85
N LEU A 135 17.48 10.33 -1.83
CA LEU A 135 17.62 11.77 -2.02
C LEU A 135 17.11 12.54 -0.81
N THR A 136 15.95 12.16 -0.26
CA THR A 136 15.42 12.81 0.93
C THR A 136 16.28 12.53 2.16
N SER A 137 16.75 11.30 2.35
CA SER A 137 17.64 10.97 3.47
C SER A 137 18.94 11.77 3.43
N LEU A 138 19.51 11.98 2.23
CA LEU A 138 20.72 12.79 2.03
C LEU A 138 20.49 14.27 2.39
N LEU A 139 19.34 14.84 2.00
CA LEU A 139 18.97 16.22 2.33
C LEU A 139 18.90 16.46 3.85
N PHE A 140 18.44 15.47 4.61
CA PHE A 140 18.30 15.53 6.06
C PHE A 140 19.45 14.83 6.81
N GLN A 141 20.57 14.56 6.12
CA GLN A 141 21.81 14.00 6.66
C GLN A 141 21.62 12.69 7.48
N ALA A 142 20.62 11.87 7.14
CA ALA A 142 20.32 10.62 7.86
C ALA A 142 20.17 10.77 9.39
N GLN A 143 19.67 11.91 9.85
CA GLN A 143 19.23 12.03 11.25
C GLN A 143 18.01 11.15 11.51
N LEU A 144 17.71 10.82 12.77
CA LEU A 144 16.53 10.03 13.12
C LEU A 144 15.22 10.66 12.58
N LEU A 145 15.16 11.99 12.53
CA LEU A 145 14.05 12.75 11.97
C LEU A 145 13.94 12.64 10.45
N ALA A 146 14.99 12.21 9.73
CA ALA A 146 14.98 12.04 8.28
C ALA A 146 14.08 10.87 7.83
N VAL A 147 13.77 9.93 8.73
CA VAL A 147 12.98 8.73 8.42
C VAL A 147 11.58 9.09 7.93
N LEU A 148 10.89 10.01 8.60
CA LEU A 148 9.52 10.39 8.25
C LEU A 148 9.43 11.13 6.91
N PRO A 149 10.21 12.21 6.65
CA PRO A 149 10.26 12.86 5.35
C PRO A 149 10.65 11.90 4.22
N SER A 150 11.62 11.02 4.46
CA SER A 150 12.04 10.02 3.47
C SER A 150 10.91 9.05 3.15
N SER A 151 10.12 8.65 4.15
CA SER A 151 8.97 7.76 3.95
C SER A 151 7.83 8.45 3.21
N VAL A 152 7.59 9.75 3.45
CA VAL A 152 6.61 10.55 2.71
C VAL A 152 7.04 10.69 1.24
N ALA A 153 8.28 11.08 0.99
CA ALA A 153 8.81 11.22 -0.36
C ALA A 153 8.78 9.90 -1.14
N ALA A 154 9.20 8.81 -0.50
CA ALA A 154 9.15 7.46 -1.07
C ALA A 154 7.71 7.00 -1.34
N GLY A 155 6.78 7.25 -0.41
CA GLY A 155 5.35 6.97 -0.58
C GLY A 155 4.75 7.75 -1.75
N MET A 156 5.00 9.05 -1.83
CA MET A 156 4.54 9.86 -2.97
C MET A 156 5.11 9.37 -4.30
N ALA A 157 6.41 9.02 -4.34
CA ALA A 157 7.02 8.43 -5.52
C ALA A 157 6.39 7.08 -5.90
N ALA A 158 6.08 6.25 -4.90
CA ALA A 158 5.39 4.98 -5.10
C ALA A 158 4.00 5.21 -5.71
N GLN A 159 3.27 6.21 -5.20
CA GLN A 159 1.93 6.55 -5.66
C GLN A 159 1.87 7.18 -7.05
N ARG A 160 2.91 7.92 -7.46
CA ARG A 160 3.02 8.50 -8.81
C ARG A 160 3.41 7.48 -9.90
N HIS A 161 4.07 6.39 -9.51
CA HIS A 161 4.60 5.40 -10.46
C HIS A 161 3.97 4.00 -10.28
N ARG A 162 2.70 3.96 -9.87
CA ARG A 162 1.98 2.69 -9.68
C ARG A 162 1.76 1.97 -11.00
N CYS A 163 1.79 0.65 -10.91
CA CYS A 163 1.44 -0.26 -11.98
C CYS A 163 0.69 -1.46 -11.42
N TYR A 164 -0.13 -2.11 -12.25
CA TYR A 164 -0.69 -3.41 -11.88
C TYR A 164 0.39 -4.49 -11.97
N GLN A 165 0.35 -5.46 -11.06
CA GLN A 165 1.21 -6.63 -11.15
C GLN A 165 0.82 -7.44 -12.38
N HIS A 166 1.74 -7.54 -13.34
CA HIS A 166 1.59 -8.48 -14.45
C HIS A 166 2.16 -9.83 -14.00
N PRO A 167 1.37 -10.93 -14.01
CA PRO A 167 1.90 -12.24 -13.71
C PRO A 167 2.88 -12.66 -14.81
N VAL A 168 4.18 -12.55 -14.53
CA VAL A 168 5.25 -13.02 -15.41
C VAL A 168 5.54 -14.48 -15.02
N GLY A 169 4.91 -15.42 -15.72
CA GLY A 169 5.21 -16.85 -15.62
C GLY A 169 4.31 -17.67 -14.69
N PRO A 170 4.53 -19.00 -14.63
CA PRO A 170 3.76 -19.91 -13.78
C PRO A 170 3.98 -19.58 -12.30
N PRO A 171 2.94 -19.73 -11.45
CA PRO A 171 3.08 -19.48 -10.02
C PRO A 171 4.15 -20.39 -9.42
N LEU A 172 5.01 -19.81 -8.58
CA LEU A 172 6.06 -20.55 -7.87
C LEU A 172 5.45 -21.68 -7.02
N ARG A 173 6.18 -22.80 -6.92
CA ARG A 173 5.82 -23.90 -6.02
C ARG A 173 5.73 -23.38 -4.57
N LEU A 174 4.80 -23.92 -3.79
CA LEU A 174 4.57 -23.50 -2.39
C LEU A 174 5.85 -23.51 -1.55
N ARG A 175 6.71 -24.53 -1.70
CA ARG A 175 7.98 -24.65 -0.98
C ARG A 175 8.94 -23.48 -1.30
N ALA A 176 9.01 -23.07 -2.56
CA ALA A 176 9.84 -21.94 -2.97
C ALA A 176 9.31 -20.61 -2.41
N ARG A 177 7.98 -20.42 -2.44
CA ARG A 177 7.33 -19.24 -1.82
C ARG A 177 7.64 -19.15 -0.33
N LEU A 178 7.45 -20.26 0.40
CA LEU A 178 7.77 -20.33 1.83
C LEU A 178 9.25 -20.08 2.13
N PHE A 179 10.15 -20.63 1.30
CA PHE A 179 11.58 -20.37 1.43
C PHE A 179 11.92 -18.89 1.24
N CYS A 180 11.42 -18.25 0.18
CA CYS A 180 11.64 -16.82 -0.07
C CYS A 180 11.09 -15.95 1.06
N LEU A 181 9.87 -16.24 1.54
CA LEU A 181 9.26 -15.55 2.66
C LEU A 181 10.05 -15.75 3.96
N GLY A 182 10.50 -16.97 4.23
CA GLY A 182 11.34 -17.28 5.40
C GLY A 182 12.66 -16.53 5.37
N MET A 183 13.33 -16.49 4.21
CA MET A 183 14.56 -15.71 4.04
C MET A 183 14.33 -14.22 4.23
N ALA A 184 13.27 -13.66 3.66
CA ALA A 184 12.92 -12.25 3.84
C ALA A 184 12.59 -11.91 5.31
N TYR A 185 11.86 -12.80 5.99
CA TYR A 185 11.57 -12.66 7.41
C TYR A 185 12.85 -12.69 8.25
N MET A 186 13.73 -13.67 8.02
CA MET A 186 14.99 -13.79 8.75
C MET A 186 15.92 -12.59 8.51
N ALA A 187 15.98 -12.07 7.29
CA ALA A 187 16.78 -10.88 6.96
C ALA A 187 16.36 -9.65 7.80
N PHE A 188 15.07 -9.54 8.15
CA PHE A 188 14.56 -8.48 9.00
C PHE A 188 14.66 -8.82 10.50
N ALA A 189 14.26 -10.03 10.90
CA ALA A 189 14.11 -10.42 12.30
C ALA A 189 15.46 -10.69 12.99
N VAL A 190 16.46 -11.23 12.28
CA VAL A 190 17.75 -11.60 12.89
C VAL A 190 18.51 -10.39 13.43
N PRO A 191 18.70 -9.28 12.68
CA PRO A 191 19.38 -8.10 13.23
C PRO A 191 18.66 -7.50 14.44
N VAL A 192 17.32 -7.47 14.39
CA VAL A 192 16.47 -6.99 15.48
C VAL A 192 16.60 -7.87 16.72
N GLY A 193 16.49 -9.19 16.55
CA GLY A 193 16.63 -10.16 17.63
C GLY A 193 18.02 -10.13 18.27
N TYR A 194 19.07 -10.07 17.44
CA TYR A 194 20.45 -9.93 17.91
C TYR A 194 20.62 -8.69 18.79
N ARG A 195 20.08 -7.54 18.36
CA ARG A 195 20.13 -6.29 19.13
C ARG A 195 19.35 -6.36 20.42
N LEU A 196 18.17 -6.95 20.40
CA LEU A 196 17.35 -7.09 21.59
C LEU A 196 18.05 -7.97 22.63
N LEU A 197 18.61 -9.11 22.20
CA LEU A 197 19.33 -10.03 23.07
C LEU A 197 20.62 -9.43 23.62
N HIS A 198 21.42 -8.76 22.78
CA HIS A 198 22.67 -8.17 23.24
C HIS A 198 22.44 -6.97 24.17
N SER A 199 21.42 -6.15 23.89
CA SER A 199 21.06 -5.02 24.76
C SER A 199 20.51 -5.47 26.11
N THR A 200 19.72 -6.56 26.14
CA THR A 200 19.20 -7.13 27.39
C THR A 200 20.26 -7.85 28.20
N ALA A 201 21.18 -8.58 27.54
CA ALA A 201 22.35 -9.18 28.20
C ALA A 201 23.27 -8.11 28.82
N GLY A 202 23.47 -6.98 28.12
CA GLY A 202 24.13 -5.81 28.70
C GLY A 202 23.36 -5.27 29.90
N ALA A 203 22.06 -4.98 29.76
CA ALA A 203 21.23 -4.39 30.80
C ALA A 203 21.21 -5.22 32.11
N LEU A 204 21.16 -6.56 32.05
CA LEU A 204 21.23 -7.42 33.24
C LEU A 204 22.53 -7.26 34.04
N GLY A 205 23.66 -6.94 33.38
CA GLY A 205 24.92 -6.61 34.05
C GLY A 205 24.92 -5.22 34.73
N TRP A 206 24.14 -4.26 34.21
CA TRP A 206 24.00 -2.91 34.75
C TRP A 206 22.92 -2.80 35.85
N VAL A 207 21.95 -3.71 35.87
CA VAL A 207 20.86 -3.71 36.87
C VAL A 207 21.38 -3.90 38.31
N GLY A 208 22.60 -4.41 38.49
CA GLY A 208 23.25 -4.52 39.80
C GLY A 208 23.82 -3.21 40.38
N THR A 209 23.91 -2.12 39.60
CA THR A 209 24.66 -0.91 40.02
C THR A 209 23.93 0.42 39.84
N ILE A 210 22.68 0.43 39.35
CA ILE A 210 21.94 1.68 39.11
C ILE A 210 21.07 2.04 40.33
N PRO A 211 21.23 3.25 40.93
CA PRO A 211 20.33 3.71 41.98
C PRO A 211 18.90 3.87 41.45
N MET A 212 17.92 3.30 42.16
CA MET A 212 16.50 3.19 41.80
C MET A 212 15.85 4.49 41.26
N ARG A 213 16.34 5.67 41.67
CA ARG A 213 15.86 6.98 41.20
C ARG A 213 16.18 7.27 39.72
N SER A 214 17.28 6.73 39.17
CA SER A 214 17.69 6.97 37.78
C SER A 214 16.95 6.07 36.78
N LEU A 215 16.46 4.91 37.24
CA LEU A 215 15.57 4.03 36.47
C LEU A 215 14.17 4.66 36.31
N GLN A 216 13.71 5.39 37.32
CA GLN A 216 12.39 6.03 37.28
C GLN A 216 12.37 7.21 36.30
N SER A 217 13.38 8.08 36.29
CA SER A 217 13.46 9.21 35.35
C SER A 217 13.60 8.78 33.88
N LEU A 218 14.34 7.69 33.60
CA LEU A 218 14.41 7.12 32.25
C LEU A 218 13.09 6.47 31.80
N ALA A 219 12.37 5.82 32.73
CA ALA A 219 11.05 5.25 32.48
C ALA A 219 9.97 6.31 32.23
N TRP A 220 10.04 7.46 32.93
CA TRP A 220 9.16 8.61 32.67
C TRP A 220 9.43 9.25 31.31
N MET A 221 10.70 9.39 30.91
CA MET A 221 11.08 9.97 29.62
C MET A 221 10.75 9.05 28.43
N LEU A 222 10.93 7.73 28.58
CA LEU A 222 10.48 6.73 27.62
C LEU A 222 8.94 6.57 27.60
N GLY A 223 8.28 6.76 28.74
CA GLY A 223 6.84 6.74 28.89
C GLY A 223 6.13 7.88 28.15
N LEU A 224 6.67 9.10 28.21
CA LEU A 224 6.13 10.26 27.48
C LEU A 224 6.33 10.14 25.97
N LEU A 225 7.49 9.66 25.52
CA LEU A 225 7.76 9.39 24.10
C LEU A 225 6.84 8.28 23.56
N ARG A 226 6.61 7.23 24.35
CA ARG A 226 5.70 6.14 24.04
C ARG A 226 4.24 6.62 24.03
N ALA A 227 3.81 7.44 25.00
CA ALA A 227 2.48 8.05 25.02
C ALA A 227 2.26 8.99 23.84
N TYR A 228 3.26 9.76 23.42
CA TYR A 228 3.20 10.61 22.22
C TYR A 228 3.05 9.79 20.94
N ILE A 229 3.81 8.70 20.81
CA ILE A 229 3.67 7.75 19.69
C ILE A 229 2.29 7.06 19.71
N TYR A 230 1.81 6.63 20.88
CA TYR A 230 0.49 6.00 21.01
C TYR A 230 -0.67 6.98 20.78
N ILE A 231 -0.59 8.23 21.24
CA ILE A 231 -1.60 9.28 21.00
C ILE A 231 -1.61 9.67 19.51
N GLY A 232 -0.43 9.76 18.87
CA GLY A 232 -0.31 9.96 17.43
C GLY A 232 -0.89 8.80 16.63
N CYS A 233 -0.60 7.55 17.02
CA CYS A 233 -1.20 6.36 16.42
C CYS A 233 -2.71 6.28 16.68
N MET A 234 -3.19 6.69 17.86
CA MET A 234 -4.60 6.68 18.22
C MET A 234 -5.40 7.72 17.43
N TRP A 235 -4.86 8.92 17.18
CA TRP A 235 -5.46 9.92 16.28
C TRP A 235 -5.46 9.47 14.81
N LEU A 236 -4.39 8.80 14.37
CA LEU A 236 -4.31 8.25 13.01
C LEU A 236 -5.34 7.12 12.80
N ILE A 237 -5.56 6.29 13.82
CA ILE A 237 -6.55 5.22 13.82
C ILE A 237 -7.98 5.78 13.97
N LEU A 238 -8.21 6.81 14.79
CA LEU A 238 -9.51 7.48 14.94
C LEU A 238 -9.94 8.20 13.65
N GLY A 239 -8.98 8.80 12.92
CA GLY A 239 -9.21 9.35 11.58
C GLY A 239 -9.49 8.27 10.51
N CYS A 240 -8.98 7.05 10.69
CA CYS A 240 -9.24 5.93 9.78
C CYS A 240 -10.52 5.12 10.13
N LEU A 241 -10.97 5.14 11.38
CA LEU A 241 -12.18 4.45 11.85
C LEU A 241 -13.41 5.38 11.94
N GLY A 242 -13.24 6.70 11.80
CA GLY A 242 -14.32 7.67 11.63
C GLY A 242 -15.00 7.52 10.27
N GLY A 243 -15.97 6.60 10.21
CA GLY A 243 -16.77 6.32 9.04
C GLY A 243 -17.61 7.50 8.55
N LYS A 244 -17.95 7.44 7.25
CA LYS A 244 -19.07 8.14 6.60
C LYS A 244 -19.10 9.67 6.73
N HIS A 245 -18.02 10.39 6.39
CA HIS A 245 -18.14 11.83 6.08
C HIS A 245 -16.93 12.39 5.30
N TRP A 246 -16.47 11.71 4.25
CA TRP A 246 -15.28 12.13 3.49
C TRP A 246 -15.57 12.64 2.07
N GLU A 247 -16.85 12.72 1.66
CA GLU A 247 -17.25 13.35 0.39
C GLU A 247 -17.04 14.88 0.40
N GLU A 248 -17.03 15.53 1.57
CA GLU A 248 -16.92 17.00 1.66
C GLU A 248 -15.48 17.54 1.64
N TRP A 249 -14.46 16.70 1.88
CA TRP A 249 -13.05 17.12 1.84
C TRP A 249 -12.41 17.00 0.44
N GLY A 250 -13.23 16.76 -0.59
CA GLY A 250 -12.82 16.87 -2.00
C GLY A 250 -12.49 18.30 -2.46
N LEU A 251 -12.61 19.30 -1.58
CA LEU A 251 -12.49 20.72 -1.93
C LEU A 251 -11.07 21.32 -1.88
N LEU A 252 -10.04 20.58 -1.46
CA LEU A 252 -8.68 21.14 -1.27
C LEU A 252 -7.56 20.46 -2.08
N LEU A 253 -7.90 19.54 -2.99
CA LEU A 253 -6.95 18.99 -3.96
C LEU A 253 -7.51 19.21 -5.37
N PRO A 254 -6.84 19.98 -6.24
CA PRO A 254 -7.25 20.07 -7.64
C PRO A 254 -7.25 18.67 -8.22
N HIS A 255 -8.40 18.22 -8.76
CA HIS A 255 -8.51 16.95 -9.46
C HIS A 255 -7.35 16.81 -10.45
N PRO A 256 -6.57 15.72 -10.40
CA PRO A 256 -5.34 15.62 -11.16
C PRO A 256 -5.69 15.59 -12.65
N ILE A 257 -5.05 16.49 -13.39
CA ILE A 257 -5.09 16.69 -14.85
C ILE A 257 -4.97 15.35 -15.62
N GLU A 258 -4.43 14.29 -15.00
CA GLU A 258 -4.30 12.93 -15.50
C GLU A 258 -5.63 12.20 -15.79
N SER A 259 -6.72 12.48 -15.04
CA SER A 259 -8.03 11.88 -15.33
C SER A 259 -8.65 12.44 -16.62
N LEU A 260 -8.47 13.74 -16.88
CA LEU A 260 -8.92 14.40 -18.11
C LEU A 260 -8.24 13.82 -19.35
N PHE A 261 -6.92 13.57 -19.30
CA PHE A 261 -6.19 12.94 -20.40
C PHE A 261 -6.74 11.55 -20.75
N CYS A 262 -7.11 10.75 -19.75
CA CYS A 262 -7.70 9.43 -19.97
C CYS A 262 -9.08 9.51 -20.64
N LEU A 263 -9.90 10.51 -20.28
CA LEU A 263 -11.24 10.70 -20.84
C LEU A 263 -11.16 11.13 -22.33
N PHE A 264 -10.23 12.03 -22.68
CA PHE A 264 -9.98 12.40 -24.08
C PHE A 264 -9.48 11.20 -24.90
N GLN A 265 -8.66 10.34 -24.30
CA GLN A 265 -8.16 9.12 -24.95
C GLN A 265 -9.26 8.09 -25.21
N VAL A 266 -10.25 7.94 -24.30
CA VAL A 266 -11.42 7.08 -24.51
C VAL A 266 -12.25 7.54 -25.70
N LEU A 267 -12.38 8.86 -25.89
CA LEU A 267 -13.04 9.47 -27.05
C LEU A 267 -12.12 9.58 -28.29
N GLY A 268 -10.86 9.13 -28.21
CA GLY A 268 -9.92 9.14 -29.34
C GLY A 268 -9.52 10.53 -29.85
N ILE A 269 -9.65 11.58 -29.03
CA ILE A 269 -9.42 12.98 -29.40
C ILE A 269 -8.22 13.56 -28.65
N GLN A 270 -7.69 14.68 -29.14
CA GLN A 270 -6.53 15.33 -28.53
C GLN A 270 -6.88 16.01 -27.20
N PRO A 271 -5.99 16.00 -26.19
CA PRO A 271 -6.21 16.72 -24.96
C PRO A 271 -6.31 18.23 -25.22
N GLY A 272 -7.41 18.86 -24.79
CA GLY A 272 -7.69 20.29 -25.06
C GLY A 272 -8.59 20.55 -26.28
N SER A 273 -9.17 19.49 -26.88
CA SER A 273 -10.22 19.60 -27.91
C SER A 273 -11.45 20.37 -27.40
N GLY A 274 -12.10 21.13 -28.28
CA GLY A 274 -13.33 21.88 -27.93
C GLY A 274 -14.53 20.97 -27.64
N ILE A 275 -15.53 21.47 -26.91
CA ILE A 275 -16.75 20.71 -26.54
C ILE A 275 -17.49 20.17 -27.78
N GLU A 276 -17.44 20.88 -28.90
CA GLU A 276 -18.03 20.44 -30.17
C GLU A 276 -17.37 19.16 -30.73
N GLU A 277 -16.07 19.01 -30.53
CA GLU A 277 -15.28 17.86 -30.98
C GLU A 277 -15.52 16.64 -30.07
N VAL A 278 -15.67 16.89 -28.75
CA VAL A 278 -16.13 15.88 -27.77
C VAL A 278 -17.50 15.34 -28.16
N GLN A 279 -18.45 16.21 -28.50
CA GLN A 279 -19.80 15.83 -28.92
C GLN A 279 -19.81 15.05 -30.24
N ARG A 280 -18.99 15.46 -31.22
CA ARG A 280 -18.89 14.79 -32.51
C ARG A 280 -18.34 13.37 -32.35
N SER A 281 -17.21 13.23 -31.66
CA SER A 281 -16.57 11.92 -31.46
C SER A 281 -17.48 10.97 -30.67
N TYR A 282 -18.14 11.47 -29.62
CA TYR A 282 -19.11 10.67 -28.86
C TYR A 282 -20.23 10.10 -29.75
N ARG A 283 -20.84 10.94 -30.61
CA ARG A 283 -21.92 10.50 -31.51
C ARG A 283 -21.46 9.45 -32.52
N GLU A 284 -20.22 9.55 -33.00
CA GLU A 284 -19.64 8.57 -33.93
C GLU A 284 -19.37 7.23 -33.22
N LEU A 285 -18.74 7.28 -32.05
CA LEU A 285 -18.38 6.09 -31.28
C LEU A 285 -19.61 5.36 -30.73
N VAL A 286 -20.67 6.08 -30.33
CA VAL A 286 -21.94 5.48 -29.90
C VAL A 286 -22.63 4.73 -31.04
N LYS A 287 -22.59 5.24 -32.27
CA LYS A 287 -23.17 4.53 -33.44
C LYS A 287 -22.43 3.23 -33.74
N VAL A 288 -21.11 3.24 -33.58
CA VAL A 288 -20.23 2.08 -33.82
C VAL A 288 -20.40 1.03 -32.74
N TRP A 289 -20.48 1.45 -31.47
CA TRP A 289 -20.52 0.56 -30.30
C TRP A 289 -21.92 0.34 -29.72
N HIS A 290 -22.99 0.73 -30.44
CA HIS A 290 -24.35 0.51 -29.97
C HIS A 290 -24.61 -1.01 -29.78
N PRO A 291 -25.19 -1.44 -28.65
CA PRO A 291 -25.47 -2.85 -28.39
C PRO A 291 -26.32 -3.52 -29.48
N ASP A 292 -27.25 -2.77 -30.09
CA ASP A 292 -28.12 -3.28 -31.15
C ASP A 292 -27.38 -3.62 -32.46
N HIS A 293 -26.27 -2.92 -32.75
CA HIS A 293 -25.47 -3.15 -33.95
C HIS A 293 -24.44 -4.26 -33.76
N ASN A 294 -24.10 -4.60 -32.51
CA ASN A 294 -23.01 -5.51 -32.16
C ASN A 294 -23.50 -6.76 -31.42
N ARG A 295 -24.55 -7.40 -31.96
CA ARG A 295 -25.18 -8.61 -31.36
C ARG A 295 -24.25 -9.82 -31.22
N GLN A 296 -23.13 -9.84 -31.94
CA GLN A 296 -22.11 -10.89 -31.84
C GLN A 296 -21.10 -10.65 -30.72
N ARG A 297 -21.01 -9.43 -30.17
CA ARG A 297 -20.05 -9.00 -29.14
C ARG A 297 -20.73 -8.08 -28.13
N VAL A 298 -21.84 -8.56 -27.55
CA VAL A 298 -22.71 -7.78 -26.67
C VAL A 298 -21.95 -7.26 -25.44
N GLU A 299 -21.19 -8.12 -24.77
CA GLU A 299 -20.44 -7.75 -23.56
C GLU A 299 -19.37 -6.67 -23.82
N GLU A 300 -18.66 -6.75 -24.95
CA GLU A 300 -17.64 -5.75 -25.32
C GLU A 300 -18.27 -4.42 -25.73
N ALA A 301 -19.39 -4.47 -26.46
CA ALA A 301 -20.12 -3.29 -26.89
C ALA A 301 -20.75 -2.55 -25.70
N GLU A 302 -21.33 -3.28 -24.74
CA GLU A 302 -21.92 -2.71 -23.53
C GLU A 302 -20.86 -2.04 -22.65
N GLN A 303 -19.69 -2.68 -22.45
CA GLN A 303 -18.58 -2.08 -21.71
C GLN A 303 -18.07 -0.79 -22.37
N ARG A 304 -17.84 -0.84 -23.69
CA ARG A 304 -17.40 0.35 -24.44
C ARG A 304 -18.43 1.47 -24.41
N PHE A 305 -19.72 1.12 -24.46
CA PHE A 305 -20.80 2.10 -24.38
C PHE A 305 -20.81 2.84 -23.03
N ILE A 306 -20.64 2.11 -21.91
CA ILE A 306 -20.55 2.69 -20.57
C ILE A 306 -19.34 3.63 -20.46
N GLU A 307 -18.15 3.18 -20.91
CA GLU A 307 -16.93 4.01 -20.88
C GLU A 307 -17.07 5.30 -21.70
N LEU A 308 -17.72 5.23 -22.87
CA LEU A 308 -17.97 6.40 -23.73
C LEU A 308 -18.92 7.40 -23.07
N GLN A 309 -19.94 6.90 -22.38
CA GLN A 309 -20.91 7.74 -21.70
C GLN A 309 -20.30 8.45 -20.48
N GLU A 310 -19.52 7.74 -19.66
CA GLU A 310 -18.76 8.33 -18.55
C GLU A 310 -17.79 9.42 -19.03
N ALA A 311 -17.09 9.17 -20.15
CA ALA A 311 -16.17 10.14 -20.75
C ALA A 311 -16.88 11.40 -21.25
N TYR A 312 -18.04 11.24 -21.89
CA TYR A 312 -18.84 12.37 -22.38
C TYR A 312 -19.43 13.20 -21.24
N GLU A 313 -19.97 12.56 -20.21
CA GLU A 313 -20.56 13.25 -19.05
C GLU A 313 -19.51 14.08 -18.31
N ALA A 314 -18.28 13.56 -18.17
CA ALA A 314 -17.19 14.26 -17.50
C ALA A 314 -16.59 15.42 -18.33
N LEU A 315 -16.58 15.33 -19.67
CA LEU A 315 -15.92 16.31 -20.54
C LEU A 315 -16.85 17.35 -21.17
N GLY A 316 -18.17 17.14 -21.19
CA GLY A 316 -19.10 18.05 -21.88
C GLY A 316 -20.59 17.77 -21.69
N GLY A 317 -20.97 16.92 -20.73
CA GLY A 317 -22.38 16.64 -20.43
C GLY A 317 -23.09 17.81 -19.75
N PRO A 318 -24.41 17.98 -19.93
CA PRO A 318 -25.20 18.93 -19.16
C PRO A 318 -25.05 18.58 -17.67
N ARG A 319 -24.53 19.50 -16.85
CA ARG A 319 -24.47 19.31 -15.39
C ARG A 319 -25.88 19.03 -14.89
N ARG A 320 -26.10 17.82 -14.35
CA ARG A 320 -27.31 17.55 -13.57
C ARG A 320 -27.21 18.38 -12.30
N VAL A 321 -27.95 19.48 -12.25
CA VAL A 321 -28.17 20.24 -11.03
C VAL A 321 -29.16 19.41 -10.22
N SER A 322 -28.66 18.69 -9.21
CA SER A 322 -29.46 18.04 -8.16
C SER A 322 -29.28 18.81 -6.86
#